data_AF-A0A1E2RVU5-F1
#
_entry.id   AF-A0A1E2RVU5-F1
#
_cell.length_a   1.000
_cell.length_b   1.000
_cell.length_c   1.000
_cell.angle_alpha   90.00
_cell.angle_beta   90.00
_cell.angle_gamma   90.00
#
_symmetry.space_group_name_H-M   'P 1'
#
loop_
_entity.id
_entity.type
_entity.pdbx_description
1 polymer ?
#
loop_
_entity_poly.entity_id
_entity_poly.type
_entity_poly.pdbx_seq_one_letter_code
_entity_poly.pdbx_strand_id
1 'polypeptide(L)'
;MDYTIIGNVVNGASRLQVSAGSGGILIGHETYALVKDEVVAEERPAITAKGFAEPVRCYQVRGLYDDQVEEGSAIREESDGFRLLIDLERAERGDAIAKLEAALSRLKASSWDLN
;
A
#
# COMPACT_ATOMS: atom_id res chain seq x y z
N MET A 1 20.58 15.78 28.81
CA MET A 1 19.62 14.68 29.09
C MET A 1 19.04 14.33 27.75
N ASP A 2 19.23 13.10 27.28
CA ASP A 2 18.82 12.71 25.93
C ASP A 2 17.35 12.28 25.94
N TYR A 3 16.52 12.94 25.12
CA TYR A 3 15.11 12.60 24.96
C TYR A 3 14.98 11.51 23.89
N THR A 4 14.62 10.29 24.31
CA THR A 4 14.60 9.12 23.42
C THR A 4 13.42 8.19 23.70
N ILE A 5 13.05 7.40 22.70
CA ILE A 5 12.02 6.36 22.79
C ILE A 5 12.66 4.98 23.01
N ILE A 6 12.02 4.15 23.84
CA ILE A 6 12.51 2.81 24.19
C ILE A 6 11.32 1.85 24.19
N GLY A 7 11.52 0.59 23.78
CA GLY A 7 10.52 -0.47 23.92
C GLY A 7 10.45 -1.44 22.76
N ASN A 8 9.45 -2.31 22.79
CA ASN A 8 9.26 -3.38 21.80
C ASN A 8 9.11 -2.85 20.37
N VAL A 9 8.50 -1.69 20.18
CA VAL A 9 8.33 -1.08 18.84
C VAL A 9 9.67 -0.70 18.22
N VAL A 10 10.61 -0.18 19.01
CA VAL A 10 11.98 0.17 18.56
C VAL A 10 12.74 -1.09 18.19
N ASN A 11 12.59 -2.16 18.99
CA ASN A 11 13.17 -3.46 18.67
C ASN A 11 12.58 -4.04 17.38
N GLY A 12 11.27 -3.96 17.19
CA GLY A 12 10.59 -4.43 15.98
C GLY A 12 11.07 -3.71 14.73
N ALA A 13 11.16 -2.37 14.78
CA ALA A 13 11.69 -1.57 13.68
C ALA A 13 13.14 -1.95 13.34
N SER A 14 14.00 -2.16 14.34
CA SER A 14 15.38 -2.63 14.11
C SER A 14 15.42 -4.00 13.43
N ARG A 15 14.51 -4.91 13.78
CA ARG A 15 14.43 -6.24 13.14
C ARG A 15 13.99 -6.16 11.69
N LEU A 16 12.96 -5.35 11.40
CA LEU A 16 12.53 -5.08 10.03
C LEU A 16 13.66 -4.47 9.19
N GLN A 17 14.40 -3.50 9.75
CA GLN A 17 15.52 -2.85 9.07
C GLN A 17 16.63 -3.84 8.69
N VAL A 18 17.01 -4.75 9.60
CA VAL A 18 18.02 -5.78 9.30
C VAL A 18 17.52 -6.76 8.22
N SER A 19 16.21 -7.04 8.19
CA SER A 19 15.60 -7.93 7.21
C SER A 19 15.34 -7.31 5.83
N ALA A 20 15.39 -5.98 5.69
CA ALA A 20 15.02 -5.28 4.46
C ALA A 20 16.03 -5.49 3.30
N GLY A 21 17.25 -5.93 3.59
CA GLY A 21 18.33 -5.99 2.60
C GLY A 21 18.89 -4.61 2.24
N SER A 22 19.98 -4.58 1.47
CA SER A 22 20.63 -3.33 1.08
C SER A 22 19.73 -2.48 0.19
N GLY A 23 19.50 -1.21 0.56
CA GLY A 23 18.64 -0.28 -0.17
C GLY A 23 17.14 -0.60 -0.10
N GLY A 24 16.74 -1.66 0.61
CA GLY A 24 15.35 -2.03 0.77
C GLY A 24 14.68 -1.28 1.93
N ILE A 25 13.40 -0.99 1.77
CA ILE A 25 12.52 -0.48 2.83
C ILE A 25 11.47 -1.54 3.17
N LEU A 26 11.52 -2.05 4.40
CA LEU A 26 10.57 -3.05 4.90
C LEU A 26 9.76 -2.45 6.04
N ILE A 27 8.44 -2.46 5.91
CA ILE A 27 7.50 -1.94 6.90
C ILE A 27 6.66 -3.05 7.52
N GLY A 28 6.28 -2.89 8.78
CA GLY A 28 5.36 -3.80 9.46
C GLY A 28 3.92 -3.61 8.96
N HIS A 29 3.06 -4.58 9.27
CA HIS A 29 1.65 -4.55 8.87
C HIS A 29 0.89 -3.34 9.41
N GLU A 30 1.13 -2.94 10.66
CA GLU A 30 0.48 -1.77 11.27
C GLU A 30 0.85 -0.49 10.54
N THR A 31 2.11 -0.33 10.16
CA THR A 31 2.56 0.80 9.35
C THR A 31 1.94 0.74 7.96
N TYR A 32 1.99 -0.42 7.29
CA TYR A 32 1.37 -0.60 5.97
C TYR A 32 -0.11 -0.25 5.98
N ALA A 33 -0.87 -0.69 6.97
CA ALA A 33 -2.30 -0.40 7.08
C ALA A 33 -2.61 1.11 7.11
N LEU A 34 -1.68 1.92 7.63
CA LEU A 34 -1.80 3.38 7.69
C LEU A 34 -1.37 4.08 6.40
N VAL A 35 -0.49 3.47 5.60
CA VAL A 35 0.12 4.12 4.41
C VAL A 35 -0.17 3.43 3.08
N LYS A 36 -0.94 2.34 3.08
CA LYS A 36 -1.22 1.50 1.90
C LYS A 36 -1.81 2.24 0.70
N ASP A 37 -2.41 3.41 0.94
CA ASP A 37 -3.04 4.22 -0.11
C ASP A 37 -2.03 5.17 -0.77
N GLU A 38 -0.84 5.33 -0.18
CA GLU A 38 0.24 6.21 -0.66
C GLU A 38 1.45 5.42 -1.21
N VAL A 39 1.70 4.23 -0.66
CA VAL A 39 2.88 3.44 -1.00
C VAL A 39 2.55 2.22 -1.84
N VAL A 40 3.34 2.01 -2.90
CA VAL A 40 3.37 0.76 -3.63
C VAL A 40 4.16 -0.23 -2.79
N ALA A 41 3.50 -1.26 -2.26
CA ALA A 41 4.18 -2.26 -1.45
C ALA A 41 3.77 -3.70 -1.81
N GLU A 42 4.70 -4.62 -1.58
CA GLU A 42 4.51 -6.05 -1.79
C GLU A 42 4.63 -6.79 -0.47
N GLU A 43 3.66 -7.65 -0.15
CA GLU A 43 3.76 -8.51 1.02
C GLU A 43 4.97 -9.45 0.88
N ARG A 44 5.71 -9.60 1.98
CA ARG A 44 6.88 -10.48 2.07
C ARG A 44 6.60 -11.58 3.10
N PRO A 45 7.35 -12.70 3.04
CA PRO A 45 7.28 -13.71 4.09
C PRO A 45 7.48 -13.07 5.47
N ALA A 46 6.59 -13.40 6.40
CA ALA A 46 6.65 -12.87 7.76
C ALA A 46 8.00 -13.20 8.41
N ILE A 47 8.52 -12.26 9.21
CA ILE A 47 9.81 -12.43 9.88
C ILE A 47 9.62 -12.98 11.29
N THR A 48 10.37 -14.04 11.62
CA THR A 48 10.47 -14.52 13.00
C THR A 48 11.60 -13.79 13.69
N ALA A 49 11.26 -12.91 14.63
CA ALA A 49 12.23 -12.09 15.34
C ALA A 49 12.29 -12.44 16.82
N LYS A 50 13.51 -12.56 17.37
CA LYS A 50 13.72 -12.76 18.81
C LYS A 50 13.05 -11.65 19.60
N GLY A 51 12.19 -12.01 20.55
CA GLY A 51 11.42 -11.07 21.38
C GLY A 51 9.97 -10.87 20.91
N PHE A 52 9.57 -11.48 19.81
CA PHE A 52 8.19 -11.51 19.32
C PHE A 52 7.63 -12.92 19.43
N ALA A 53 6.43 -13.06 19.99
CA ALA A 53 5.77 -14.35 20.15
C ALA A 53 5.22 -14.88 18.81
N GLU A 54 4.76 -13.97 17.95
CA GLU A 54 4.22 -14.28 16.63
C GLU A 54 5.14 -13.72 15.52
N PRO A 55 5.20 -14.37 14.35
CA PRO A 55 5.87 -13.82 13.18
C PRO A 55 5.30 -12.45 12.79
N VAL A 56 6.18 -11.50 12.49
CA VAL A 56 5.79 -10.14 12.11
C VAL A 56 5.53 -10.11 10.61
N ARG A 57 4.27 -9.84 10.22
CA ARG A 57 3.91 -9.57 8.81
C ARG A 57 4.57 -8.29 8.34
N CYS A 58 5.12 -8.32 7.13
CA CYS A 58 5.89 -7.21 6.59
C CYS A 58 5.70 -7.02 5.09
N TYR A 59 5.97 -5.80 4.64
CA TYR A 59 5.74 -5.35 3.27
C TYR A 59 6.97 -4.61 2.78
N GLN A 60 7.45 -4.98 1.59
CA GLN A 60 8.54 -4.30 0.92
C GLN A 60 7.96 -3.10 0.16
N VAL A 61 8.38 -1.90 0.52
CA VAL A 61 8.02 -0.69 -0.24
C VAL A 61 8.83 -0.68 -1.53
N ARG A 62 8.14 -0.38 -2.64
CA ARG A 62 8.68 -0.30 -4.01
C ARG A 62 8.74 1.14 -4.52
N GLY A 63 7.86 2.02 -4.03
CA GLY A 63 7.80 3.42 -4.43
C GLY A 63 6.53 4.07 -3.88
N LEU A 64 6.24 5.27 -4.37
CA LEU A 64 5.00 5.99 -4.11
C LEU A 64 4.07 5.89 -5.32
N TYR A 65 2.76 5.92 -5.08
CA TYR A 65 1.80 5.96 -6.19
C TYR A 65 1.92 7.26 -7.00
N ASP A 66 2.23 8.39 -6.35
CA ASP A 66 2.38 9.68 -7.01
C ASP A 66 3.51 9.66 -8.05
N ASP A 67 4.66 9.05 -7.70
CA ASP A 67 5.78 8.87 -8.63
C ASP A 67 5.35 8.03 -9.86
N GLN A 68 4.60 6.94 -9.64
CA GLN A 68 4.09 6.10 -10.74
C GLN A 68 3.09 6.85 -11.64
N VAL A 69 2.29 7.76 -11.07
CA VAL A 69 1.37 8.59 -11.84
C VAL A 69 2.15 9.59 -12.70
N GLU A 70 3.19 10.23 -12.14
CA GLU A 70 4.06 11.15 -12.89
C GLU A 70 4.79 10.44 -14.05
N GLU A 71 5.21 9.18 -13.83
CA GLU A 71 5.85 8.33 -14.84
C GLU A 71 4.85 7.72 -15.85
N GLY A 72 3.54 7.86 -15.61
CA GLY A 72 2.49 7.31 -16.46
C GLY A 72 2.31 5.78 -16.34
N SER A 73 2.86 5.17 -15.29
CA SER A 73 2.70 3.75 -14.96
C SER A 73 1.52 3.48 -14.02
N ALA A 74 0.86 4.52 -13.50
CA ALA A 74 -0.38 4.40 -12.74
C ALA A 74 -1.41 5.50 -13.08
N ILE A 75 -2.69 5.20 -12.85
CA ILE A 75 -3.79 6.18 -12.84
C ILE A 75 -4.33 6.26 -11.42
N ARG A 76 -4.33 7.46 -10.82
CA ARG A 76 -4.89 7.73 -9.49
C ARG A 76 -5.86 8.89 -9.59
N GLU A 77 -7.10 8.68 -9.15
CA GLU A 77 -8.12 9.71 -9.02
C GLU A 77 -8.77 9.59 -7.64
N GLU A 78 -8.84 10.68 -6.89
CA GLU A 78 -9.45 10.70 -5.56
C GLU A 78 -10.29 11.95 -5.38
N SER A 79 -11.55 11.75 -5.02
CA SER A 79 -12.52 12.80 -4.68
C SER A 79 -13.50 12.27 -3.63
N ASP A 80 -14.37 13.13 -3.10
CA ASP A 80 -15.29 12.72 -2.03
C ASP A 80 -16.16 11.53 -2.45
N GLY A 81 -16.09 10.43 -1.69
CA GLY A 81 -16.78 9.18 -1.98
C GLY A 81 -16.26 8.39 -3.19
N PHE A 82 -15.17 8.82 -3.86
CA PHE A 82 -14.62 8.16 -5.04
C PHE A 82 -13.10 8.02 -4.96
N ARG A 83 -12.61 6.79 -5.13
CA ARG A 83 -11.19 6.51 -5.30
C ARG A 83 -11.01 5.51 -6.42
N LEU A 84 -10.13 5.84 -7.36
CA LEU A 84 -9.67 4.97 -8.42
C LEU A 84 -8.14 4.90 -8.39
N LEU A 85 -7.63 3.69 -8.35
CA LEU A 85 -6.20 3.42 -8.48
C LEU A 85 -6.03 2.25 -9.45
N ILE A 86 -5.25 2.47 -10.52
CA ILE A 86 -4.93 1.47 -11.52
C ILE A 86 -3.43 1.46 -11.72
N ASP A 87 -2.80 0.34 -11.38
CA ASP A 87 -1.42 0.04 -11.74
C ASP A 87 -1.41 -0.48 -13.19
N LEU A 88 -0.89 0.32 -14.13
CA LEU A 88 -0.91 0.00 -15.55
C LEU A 88 0.14 -1.04 -15.96
N GLU A 89 1.13 -1.32 -15.10
CA GLU A 89 2.12 -2.35 -15.35
C GLU A 89 1.61 -3.74 -14.97
N ARG A 90 0.76 -3.81 -13.93
CA ARG A 90 0.16 -5.06 -13.46
C ARG A 90 -1.19 -5.37 -14.07
N ALA A 91 -1.95 -4.35 -14.46
CA ALA A 91 -3.29 -4.54 -15.01
C ALA A 91 -3.25 -5.05 -16.45
N GLU A 92 -4.03 -6.10 -16.73
CA GLU A 92 -4.35 -6.47 -18.10
C GLU A 92 -5.37 -5.48 -18.65
N ARG A 93 -5.04 -4.81 -19.76
CA ARG A 93 -5.80 -3.66 -20.28
C ARG A 93 -7.26 -4.02 -20.56
N GLY A 94 -7.54 -5.21 -21.09
CA GLY A 94 -8.90 -5.68 -21.37
C GLY A 94 -9.74 -5.83 -20.11
N ASP A 95 -9.22 -6.56 -19.11
CA ASP A 95 -9.87 -6.77 -17.82
C ASP A 95 -10.10 -5.46 -17.05
N ALA A 96 -9.13 -4.54 -17.06
CA ALA A 96 -9.26 -3.24 -16.42
C ALA A 96 -10.40 -2.40 -17.05
N ILE A 97 -10.45 -2.33 -18.38
CA ILE A 97 -11.51 -1.61 -19.10
C ILE A 97 -12.88 -2.25 -18.81
N ALA A 98 -12.99 -3.57 -18.89
CA ALA A 98 -14.26 -4.28 -18.64
C ALA A 98 -14.79 -4.03 -17.21
N LYS A 99 -13.91 -4.03 -16.20
CA LYS A 99 -14.28 -3.70 -14.81
C LYS A 99 -14.74 -2.26 -14.65
N LEU A 100 -14.06 -1.30 -15.29
CA LEU A 100 -14.45 0.10 -15.30
C LEU A 100 -15.81 0.32 -15.98
N GLU A 101 -16.04 -0.31 -17.13
CA GLU A 101 -17.32 -0.22 -17.84
C GLU A 101 -18.48 -0.82 -17.03
N ALA A 102 -18.24 -1.94 -16.34
CA ALA A 102 -19.22 -2.55 -15.45
C ALA A 102 -19.53 -1.64 -14.24
N ALA A 103 -18.51 -1.04 -13.62
CA ALA A 103 -18.68 -0.09 -12.54
C ALA A 103 -19.45 1.16 -13.00
N LEU A 104 -19.10 1.73 -14.16
CA LEU A 104 -19.78 2.88 -14.76
C LEU A 104 -21.25 2.56 -15.07
N SER A 105 -21.53 1.37 -15.59
CA SER A 105 -22.90 0.93 -15.86
C SER A 105 -23.74 0.85 -14.58
N ARG A 106 -23.17 0.35 -13.48
CA ARG A 106 -23.82 0.31 -12.17
C ARG A 106 -24.05 1.71 -11.61
N LEU A 107 -23.09 2.62 -11.75
CA LEU A 107 -23.23 4.02 -11.32
C LEU A 107 -24.32 4.75 -12.11
N LYS A 108 -24.42 4.53 -13.43
CA LYS A 108 -25.48 5.12 -14.26
C LYS A 108 -26.87 4.54 -13.97
N ALA A 109 -26.95 3.25 -13.65
CA ALA A 109 -28.22 2.59 -13.29
C ALA A 109 -28.67 2.92 -11.86
N SER A 110 -27.72 3.14 -10.96
CA SER A 110 -27.96 3.69 -9.63
C SER A 110 -28.27 5.17 -9.80
N SER A 111 -29.55 5.53 -9.91
CA SER A 111 -30.00 6.92 -9.87
C SER A 111 -29.54 7.58 -8.56
N TRP A 112 -28.38 8.25 -8.58
CA TRP A 112 -27.96 9.19 -7.52
C TRP A 112 -28.71 10.53 -7.64
N ASP A 113 -29.61 10.66 -8.60
CA ASP A 113 -30.56 11.77 -8.69
C ASP A 113 -31.58 11.70 -7.54
N LEU A 114 -31.19 12.20 -6.37
CA LEU A 114 -32.10 12.80 -5.40
C LEU A 114 -31.43 14.02 -4.75
N ASN A 115 -31.85 15.18 -5.26
CA ASN A 115 -31.65 16.58 -4.81
C ASN A 115 -30.32 17.28 -5.14
#